data_AF-A0A3D5E995-F1
#
_entry.id   AF-A0A3D5E995-F1
#
_cell.length_a   1.000
_cell.length_b   1.000
_cell.length_c   1.000
_cell.angle_alpha   90.00
_cell.angle_beta   90.00
_cell.angle_gamma   90.00
#
_symmetry.space_group_name_H-M   'P 1'
#
loop_
_entity.id
_entity.type
_entity.pdbx_description
1 polymer ?
#
loop_
_entity_poly.entity_id
_entity_poly.type
_entity_poly.pdbx_seq_one_letter_code
_entity_poly.pdbx_strand_id
1 'polypeptide(L)'
;MANLSAHEEHDWAANQEVSWYRSPVPIAKLRELSRRNNPRALLQSLGHLALVATTGTAVFLSYQHLSWPWLIVALFLHGTVHRTMQHARHELSHRTVF
;
A
#
# COMPACT_ATOMS: atom_id res chain seq x y z
N MET A 1 54.17 -36.21 -14.76
CA MET A 1 52.72 -36.11 -15.03
C MET A 1 52.01 -36.02 -13.69
N ALA A 2 51.76 -34.79 -13.21
CA ALA A 2 51.08 -34.54 -11.94
C ALA A 2 49.58 -34.66 -12.16
N ASN A 3 48.93 -35.58 -11.44
CA ASN A 3 47.50 -35.80 -11.57
C ASN A 3 46.74 -34.75 -10.76
N LEU A 4 45.72 -34.18 -11.40
CA LEU A 4 44.96 -33.02 -11.00
C LEU A 4 44.27 -33.21 -9.64
N SER A 5 44.26 -32.14 -8.86
CA SER A 5 43.52 -31.97 -7.62
C SER A 5 42.07 -32.41 -7.76
N ALA A 6 41.63 -33.28 -6.85
CA ALA A 6 40.23 -33.59 -6.65
C ALA A 6 39.46 -32.28 -6.38
N HIS A 7 38.57 -31.92 -7.29
CA HIS A 7 37.59 -30.88 -7.05
C HIS A 7 36.56 -31.43 -6.05
N GLU A 8 36.50 -30.85 -4.85
CA GLU A 8 35.40 -31.06 -3.92
C GLU A 8 34.13 -30.46 -4.52
N GLU A 9 33.23 -31.30 -5.07
CA GLU A 9 31.88 -30.89 -5.41
C GLU A 9 31.12 -30.58 -4.12
N HIS A 10 31.02 -29.28 -3.79
CA HIS A 10 30.10 -28.79 -2.79
C HIS A 10 28.66 -28.96 -3.31
N ASP A 11 28.01 -30.04 -2.89
CA ASP A 11 26.59 -30.31 -3.16
C ASP A 11 25.73 -29.29 -2.39
N TRP A 12 25.49 -28.14 -3.03
CA TRP A 12 24.62 -27.07 -2.54
C TRP A 12 23.14 -27.50 -2.52
N ALA A 13 22.79 -28.67 -3.05
CA ALA A 13 21.43 -29.17 -3.15
C ALA A 13 20.98 -29.96 -1.90
N ALA A 14 21.69 -29.84 -0.77
CA ALA A 14 21.12 -30.15 0.52
C ALA A 14 19.89 -29.24 0.73
N ASN A 15 18.72 -29.77 0.39
CA ASN A 15 17.40 -29.14 0.41
C ASN A 15 17.13 -28.55 1.81
N GLN A 16 17.61 -27.32 2.04
CA GLN A 16 17.21 -26.52 3.17
C GLN A 16 15.79 -26.04 2.88
N GLU A 17 14.82 -26.89 3.20
CA GLU A 17 13.41 -26.52 3.17
C GLU A 17 13.23 -25.34 4.12
N VAL A 18 13.20 -24.14 3.56
CA VAL A 18 12.91 -22.92 4.30
C VAL A 18 11.51 -23.09 4.88
N SER A 19 11.45 -23.27 6.20
CA SER A 19 10.19 -23.36 6.94
C SER A 19 9.51 -21.99 6.97
N TRP A 20 8.80 -21.64 5.90
CA TRP A 20 8.03 -20.42 5.81
C TRP A 20 6.94 -20.39 6.89
N TYR A 21 6.95 -19.33 7.70
CA TYR A 21 5.85 -19.08 8.62
C TYR A 21 4.52 -18.99 7.86
N ARG A 22 3.59 -19.87 8.22
CA ARG A 22 2.22 -19.82 7.74
C ARG A 22 1.39 -19.11 8.79
N SER A 23 0.86 -17.95 8.42
CA SER A 23 -0.10 -17.23 9.29
C SER A 23 -1.27 -18.17 9.62
N PRO A 24 -1.69 -18.28 10.90
CA PRO A 24 -2.78 -19.16 11.33
C PRO A 24 -4.15 -18.59 10.95
N VAL A 25 -4.31 -18.13 9.71
CA VAL A 25 -5.56 -17.60 9.17
C VAL A 25 -6.12 -18.63 8.18
N PRO A 26 -7.37 -19.10 8.38
CA PRO A 26 -8.00 -20.02 7.45
C PRO A 26 -8.09 -19.43 6.05
N ILE A 27 -7.74 -20.22 5.02
CA ILE A 27 -7.83 -19.80 3.61
C ILE A 27 -9.25 -19.34 3.25
N ALA A 28 -10.27 -20.00 3.81
CA ALA A 28 -11.67 -19.59 3.63
C ALA A 28 -11.90 -18.15 4.11
N LYS A 29 -11.27 -17.74 5.22
CA LYS A 29 -11.39 -16.36 5.74
C LYS A 29 -10.68 -15.36 4.84
N LEU A 30 -9.50 -15.70 4.32
CA LEU A 30 -8.80 -14.87 3.35
C LEU A 30 -9.66 -14.66 2.09
N ARG A 31 -10.27 -15.73 1.55
CA ARG A 31 -11.17 -15.64 0.39
C ARG A 31 -12.40 -14.78 0.65
N GLU A 32 -12.99 -14.87 1.84
CA GLU A 32 -14.11 -14.02 2.25
C GLU A 32 -13.72 -12.54 2.28
N LEU A 33 -12.56 -12.22 2.88
CA LEU A 33 -12.05 -10.85 2.99
C LEU A 33 -11.59 -10.27 1.65
N SER A 34 -11.13 -11.11 0.72
CA SER A 34 -10.75 -10.72 -0.65
C SER A 34 -11.93 -10.59 -1.61
N ARG A 35 -13.19 -10.77 -1.15
CA ARG A 35 -14.35 -10.73 -2.04
C ARG A 35 -14.66 -9.32 -2.54
N ARG A 36 -14.96 -9.23 -3.84
CA ARG A 36 -15.40 -8.03 -4.56
C ARG A 36 -16.58 -7.32 -3.89
N ASN A 37 -16.50 -6.00 -3.68
CA ASN A 37 -17.57 -5.17 -3.12
C ASN A 37 -17.55 -3.74 -3.68
N ASN A 38 -18.17 -3.58 -4.85
CA ASN A 38 -18.23 -2.30 -5.57
C ASN A 38 -18.90 -1.16 -4.78
N PRO A 39 -20.04 -1.34 -4.08
CA PRO A 39 -20.65 -0.25 -3.32
C PRO A 39 -19.74 0.29 -2.21
N ARG A 40 -19.09 -0.61 -1.47
CA ARG A 40 -18.14 -0.21 -0.42
C ARG A 40 -16.95 0.54 -0.99
N ALA A 41 -16.42 0.05 -2.11
CA ALA A 41 -15.34 0.72 -2.84
C ALA A 41 -15.74 2.12 -3.27
N LEU A 42 -16.92 2.28 -3.88
CA LEU A 42 -17.43 3.57 -4.31
C LEU A 42 -17.56 4.55 -3.15
N LEU A 43 -18.15 4.13 -2.03
CA LEU A 43 -18.27 4.96 -0.83
C LEU A 43 -16.90 5.39 -0.30
N GLN A 44 -15.94 4.48 -0.26
CA GLN A 44 -14.59 4.77 0.21
C GLN A 44 -13.85 5.73 -0.73
N SER A 45 -14.01 5.57 -2.05
CA SER A 45 -13.43 6.47 -3.06
C SER A 45 -14.03 7.86 -2.98
N LEU A 46 -15.36 7.96 -2.89
CA LEU A 46 -16.05 9.25 -2.72
C LEU A 46 -15.67 9.92 -1.40
N GLY A 47 -15.56 9.16 -0.31
CA GLY A 47 -15.09 9.67 0.98
C GLY A 47 -13.67 10.26 0.90
N HIS A 48 -12.76 9.60 0.19
CA HIS A 48 -11.42 10.15 -0.03
C HIS A 48 -11.44 11.40 -0.91
N LEU A 49 -12.23 11.41 -1.99
CA LEU A 49 -12.38 12.60 -2.83
C LEU A 49 -12.92 13.79 -2.02
N ALA A 50 -13.91 13.56 -1.17
CA ALA A 50 -14.45 14.57 -0.27
C ALA A 50 -13.39 15.09 0.72
N LEU A 51 -12.57 14.21 1.31
CA LEU A 51 -11.48 14.61 2.21
C LEU A 51 -10.41 15.43 1.48
N VAL A 52 -10.02 15.04 0.27
CA VAL A 52 -9.06 15.79 -0.55
C VAL A 52 -9.61 17.17 -0.90
N ALA A 53 -10.87 17.25 -1.34
CA ALA A 53 -11.53 18.53 -1.64
C ALA A 53 -11.64 19.43 -0.40
N THR A 54 -12.00 18.86 0.75
CA THR A 54 -12.14 19.58 2.02
C THR A 54 -10.80 20.14 2.48
N THR A 55 -9.75 19.31 2.51
CA THR A 55 -8.41 19.76 2.92
C THR A 55 -7.78 20.72 1.91
N GLY A 56 -8.01 20.53 0.61
CA GLY A 56 -7.58 21.49 -0.42
C GLY A 56 -8.26 22.85 -0.28
N THR A 57 -9.55 22.84 0.04
CA THR A 57 -10.30 24.07 0.36
C THR A 57 -9.77 24.73 1.63
N ALA A 58 -9.42 23.95 2.66
CA ALA A 58 -8.79 24.47 3.86
C ALA A 58 -7.44 25.14 3.57
N VAL A 59 -6.61 24.58 2.68
CA VAL A 59 -5.37 25.23 2.21
C VAL A 59 -5.67 26.56 1.55
N PHE A 60 -6.65 26.60 0.65
CA PHE A 60 -7.05 27.83 -0.05
C PHE A 60 -7.53 28.91 0.93
N LEU A 61 -8.40 28.57 1.89
CA LEU A 61 -8.88 29.50 2.90
C LEU A 61 -7.78 29.97 3.85
N SER A 62 -6.87 29.07 4.25
CA SER A 62 -5.71 29.44 5.08
C SER A 62 -4.80 30.42 4.35
N TYR A 63 -4.59 30.25 3.05
CA TYR A 63 -3.79 31.17 2.24
C TYR A 63 -4.44 32.56 2.15
N GLN A 64 -5.76 32.64 2.03
CA GLN A 64 -6.49 33.89 1.86
C GLN A 64 -6.72 34.67 3.18
N HIS A 65 -6.91 33.97 4.30
CA HIS A 65 -7.46 34.57 5.52
C HIS A 65 -6.65 34.34 6.79
N LEU A 66 -5.66 33.45 6.78
CA LEU A 66 -4.89 33.09 7.98
C LEU A 66 -3.41 33.45 7.84
N SER A 67 -2.69 33.44 8.96
CA SER A 67 -1.24 33.61 8.97
C SER A 67 -0.51 32.37 8.42
N TRP A 68 0.73 32.58 7.94
CA TRP A 68 1.53 31.54 7.30
C TRP A 68 1.70 30.21 8.08
N PRO A 69 1.70 30.16 9.44
CA PRO A 69 1.80 28.88 10.14
C PRO A 69 0.57 27.97 9.89
N TRP A 70 -0.63 28.55 9.79
CA TRP A 70 -1.85 27.81 9.50
C TRP A 70 -1.86 27.24 8.08
N LEU A 71 -1.24 27.94 7.14
CA LEU A 71 -1.03 27.43 5.79
C LEU A 71 -0.16 26.17 5.81
N ILE A 72 0.93 26.14 6.60
CA ILE A 72 1.78 24.95 6.73
C ILE A 72 1.00 23.77 7.30
N VAL A 73 0.22 24.00 8.37
CA VAL A 73 -0.63 22.94 8.96
C VAL A 73 -1.63 22.41 7.94
N ALA A 74 -2.30 23.29 7.21
CA ALA A 74 -3.27 22.89 6.17
C ALA A 74 -2.60 22.11 5.03
N LEU A 75 -1.42 22.55 4.58
CA LEU A 75 -0.64 21.85 3.54
C LEU A 75 -0.18 20.46 4.02
N PHE A 76 0.27 20.35 5.26
CA PHE A 76 0.66 19.08 5.85
C PHE A 76 -0.52 18.10 5.87
N LEU A 77 -1.67 18.53 6.39
CA LEU A 77 -2.89 17.72 6.42
C LEU A 77 -3.35 17.30 5.02
N HIS A 78 -3.36 18.24 4.07
CA HIS A 78 -3.72 17.95 2.68
C HIS A 78 -2.78 16.92 2.06
N GLY A 79 -1.46 17.08 2.27
CA GLY A 79 -0.45 16.13 1.80
C GLY A 79 -0.62 14.73 2.40
N THR A 80 -0.92 14.63 3.71
CA THR A 80 -1.19 13.37 4.39
C THR A 80 -2.41 12.66 3.80
N VAL A 81 -3.53 13.37 3.62
CA VAL A 81 -4.75 12.81 3.02
C VAL A 81 -4.52 12.39 1.57
N HIS A 82 -3.82 13.21 0.79
CA HIS A 82 -3.54 12.87 -0.60
C HIS A 82 -2.66 11.63 -0.75
N ARG A 83 -1.75 11.36 0.20
CA ARG A 83 -0.87 10.19 0.18
C ARG A 83 -1.63 8.88 0.33
N THR A 84 -2.66 8.81 1.17
CA THR A 84 -3.42 7.56 1.42
C THR A 84 -4.17 7.09 0.17
N MET A 85 -4.54 8.00 -0.72
CA MET A 85 -5.22 7.71 -1.99
C MET A 85 -4.36 6.88 -2.97
N GLN A 86 -3.02 6.89 -2.84
CA GLN A 86 -2.15 6.16 -3.77
C GLN A 86 -2.41 4.65 -3.79
N HIS A 87 -2.64 4.02 -2.64
CA HIS A 87 -2.83 2.57 -2.55
C HIS A 87 -4.08 2.11 -3.32
N ALA A 88 -5.22 2.76 -3.09
CA ALA A 88 -6.46 2.44 -3.79
C ALA A 88 -6.37 2.70 -5.31
N ARG A 89 -5.66 3.75 -5.73
CA ARG A 89 -5.45 4.04 -7.16
C ARG A 89 -4.55 3.00 -7.84
N HIS A 90 -3.50 2.52 -7.15
CA HIS A 90 -2.60 1.50 -7.69
C HIS A 90 -3.35 0.21 -7.98
N GLU A 91 -4.21 -0.23 -7.06
CA GLU A 91 -5.09 -1.37 -7.30
C GLU A 91 -6.09 -1.10 -8.43
N LEU A 92 -6.56 0.14 -8.60
CA LEU A 92 -7.54 0.47 -9.66
C LEU A 92 -6.91 0.29 -11.04
N SER A 93 -5.64 0.68 -11.20
CA SER A 93 -4.91 0.50 -12.45
C SER A 93 -4.69 -0.97 -12.81
N HIS A 94 -4.62 -1.85 -11.81
CA HIS A 94 -4.52 -3.29 -12.01
C HIS A 94 -5.88 -3.97 -12.25
N ARG A 95 -6.98 -3.19 -12.27
CA ARG A 95 -8.37 -3.68 -12.40
C ARG A 95 -8.78 -4.60 -11.24
N THR A 96 -8.07 -4.55 -10.12
CA THR A 96 -8.29 -5.38 -8.91
C THR A 96 -9.07 -4.65 -7.83
N VAL A 97 -9.55 -3.43 -8.08
CA VAL A 97 -10.30 -2.68 -7.05
C VAL A 97 -11.62 -3.37 -6.74
N PHE A 98 -11.55 -3.97 -5.55
CA PHE A 98 -12.58 -4.57 -4.72
C PHE A 98 -13.54 -5.36 -5.51
#